data_AF-Q6ATN9-F1
#
_entry.id   AF-Q6ATN9-F1
#
_cell.length_a   1.000
_cell.length_b   1.000
_cell.length_c   1.000
_cell.angle_alpha   90.00
_cell.angle_beta   90.00
_cell.angle_gamma   90.00
#
_symmetry.space_group_name_H-M   'P 1'
#
loop_
_entity.id
_entity.type
_entity.pdbx_description
1 polymer ?
#
loop_
_entity_poly.entity_id
_entity_poly.type
_entity_poly.pdbx_seq_one_letter_code
_entity_poly.pdbx_strand_id
1 'polypeptide(L)'
;MAVPVQPVEAEAAAAAAAEVMAATAIAQEAEAVLVAVRDQLQVIRLIARAARATLGEAGRLLREDIRDAKILAADALAVVPALNDRDPQATLAAAAELVASVFSEAPVLPGAIGAAMDLVASVYAVPPPATGPLQEVRDLLGTVSDYHDRARNLFADCRPYLGIEEEGETWEAWTSHRSQALLNGYAAEMRLNRAIWEAGQAVRVHRFYQVGSPRRGRRMKEAWKLKEIMRTVMEEVDAVIAAVVHMRYSIAGEIQIVRDAIHAAAL
;
A
#
# COMPACT_ATOMS: atom_id res chain seq x y z
N MET A 1 22.28 -65.26 18.22
CA MET A 1 21.47 -65.57 17.03
C MET A 1 21.02 -64.26 16.44
N ALA A 2 21.58 -63.84 15.30
CA ALA A 2 21.00 -62.74 14.54
C ALA A 2 19.71 -63.27 13.92
N VAL A 3 18.56 -62.83 14.41
CA VAL A 3 17.29 -63.09 13.74
C VAL A 3 17.38 -62.35 12.39
N PRO A 4 17.27 -63.02 11.24
CA PRO A 4 17.31 -62.34 9.96
C PRO A 4 16.13 -61.36 9.92
N VAL A 5 16.46 -60.07 9.82
CA VAL A 5 15.49 -59.00 9.48
C VAL A 5 14.78 -59.49 8.23
N GLN A 6 13.48 -59.72 8.34
CA GLN A 6 12.74 -60.30 7.23
C GLN A 6 12.76 -59.32 6.06
N PRO A 7 12.88 -59.79 4.80
CA PRO A 7 12.96 -58.91 3.62
C PRO A 7 11.82 -57.87 3.57
N VAL A 8 10.65 -58.19 4.14
CA VAL A 8 9.50 -57.29 4.26
C VAL A 8 9.81 -56.03 5.10
N GLU A 9 10.57 -56.15 6.19
CA GLU A 9 10.93 -54.99 7.03
C GLU A 9 11.92 -54.07 6.32
N ALA A 10 12.87 -54.64 5.57
CA ALA A 10 13.83 -53.88 4.77
C ALA A 10 13.16 -53.14 3.60
N GLU A 11 12.21 -53.79 2.91
CA GLU A 11 11.42 -53.16 1.84
C GLU A 11 10.53 -52.04 2.38
N ALA A 12 9.86 -52.24 3.53
CA ALA A 12 9.04 -51.23 4.17
C ALA A 12 9.87 -50.02 4.63
N ALA A 13 11.06 -50.24 5.22
CA ALA A 13 11.97 -49.16 5.61
C ALA A 13 12.48 -48.36 4.40
N ALA A 14 12.78 -49.04 3.28
CA ALA A 14 13.19 -48.38 2.04
C ALA A 14 12.05 -47.55 1.43
N ALA A 15 10.82 -48.06 1.45
CA ALA A 15 9.64 -47.32 0.99
C ALA A 15 9.38 -46.07 1.84
N ALA A 16 9.40 -46.21 3.17
CA ALA A 16 9.25 -45.08 4.09
C ALA A 16 10.34 -44.02 3.89
N ALA A 17 11.60 -44.42 3.72
CA ALA A 17 12.69 -43.49 3.42
C ALA A 17 12.48 -42.75 2.09
N ALA A 18 11.96 -43.43 1.06
CA ALA A 18 11.64 -42.81 -0.22
C ALA A 18 10.50 -41.77 -0.10
N GLU A 19 9.46 -42.07 0.69
CA GLU A 19 8.37 -41.15 0.97
C GLU A 19 8.85 -39.90 1.72
N VAL A 20 9.70 -40.06 2.75
CA VAL A 20 10.31 -38.94 3.49
C VAL A 20 11.16 -38.06 2.58
N MET A 21 11.97 -38.66 1.69
CA MET A 21 12.76 -37.90 0.71
C MET A 21 11.88 -37.09 -0.25
N ALA A 22 10.80 -37.70 -0.77
CA ALA A 22 9.85 -37.02 -1.66
C ALA A 22 9.14 -35.86 -0.92
N ALA A 23 8.71 -36.10 0.32
CA ALA A 23 8.09 -35.08 1.16
C ALA A 23 9.03 -33.92 1.49
N THR A 24 10.32 -34.22 1.73
CA THR A 24 11.34 -33.20 1.96
C THR A 24 11.55 -32.33 0.72
N ALA A 25 11.54 -32.92 -0.49
CA ALA A 25 11.63 -32.16 -1.74
C ALA A 25 10.41 -31.23 -1.94
N ILE A 26 9.19 -31.70 -1.63
CA ILE A 26 7.97 -30.88 -1.67
C ILE A 26 8.04 -29.74 -0.65
N ALA A 27 8.53 -30.01 0.56
CA ALA A 27 8.72 -28.99 1.59
C ALA A 27 9.76 -27.93 1.18
N GLN A 28 10.85 -28.32 0.51
CA GLN A 28 11.83 -27.39 -0.06
C GLN A 28 11.20 -26.51 -1.15
N GLU A 29 10.30 -27.05 -1.96
CA GLU A 29 9.52 -26.27 -2.92
C GLU A 29 8.60 -25.27 -2.20
N ALA A 30 7.88 -25.72 -1.15
CA ALA A 30 7.04 -24.84 -0.33
C ALA A 30 7.86 -23.69 0.29
N GLU A 31 9.06 -23.98 0.82
CA GLU A 31 9.99 -22.97 1.33
C GLU A 31 10.37 -21.96 0.24
N ALA A 32 10.77 -22.45 -0.94
CA ALA A 32 11.18 -21.58 -2.05
C ALA A 32 10.04 -20.64 -2.50
N VAL A 33 8.80 -21.15 -2.56
CA VAL A 33 7.62 -20.34 -2.86
C VAL A 33 7.36 -19.29 -1.77
N LEU A 34 7.44 -19.66 -0.49
CA LEU A 34 7.27 -18.70 0.62
C LEU A 34 8.36 -17.61 0.62
N VAL A 35 9.61 -17.97 0.30
CA VAL A 35 10.71 -17.01 0.16
C VAL A 35 10.41 -16.03 -0.98
N ALA A 36 9.94 -16.52 -2.14
CA ALA A 36 9.52 -15.67 -3.25
C ALA A 36 8.38 -14.73 -2.85
N VAL A 37 7.37 -15.22 -2.13
CA VAL A 37 6.26 -14.41 -1.58
C VAL A 37 6.80 -13.30 -0.67
N ARG A 38 7.67 -13.65 0.28
CA ARG A 38 8.28 -12.69 1.22
C ARG A 38 9.05 -11.58 0.50
N ASP A 39 9.75 -11.93 -0.57
CA ASP A 39 10.55 -10.98 -1.34
C ASP A 39 9.66 -10.11 -2.25
N GLN A 40 8.58 -10.66 -2.82
CA GLN A 40 7.56 -9.87 -3.53
C GLN A 40 6.84 -8.88 -2.60
N LEU A 41 6.52 -9.26 -1.36
CA LEU A 41 5.99 -8.33 -0.35
C LEU A 41 6.95 -7.17 -0.08
N GLN A 42 8.26 -7.41 -0.15
CA GLN A 42 9.25 -6.33 -0.03
C GLN A 42 9.23 -5.38 -1.22
N VAL A 43 9.01 -5.88 -2.44
CA VAL A 43 8.82 -5.07 -3.65
C VAL A 43 7.54 -4.24 -3.57
N ILE A 44 6.42 -4.87 -3.20
CA ILE A 44 5.13 -4.20 -2.97
C ILE A 44 5.29 -3.03 -2.00
N ARG A 45 5.99 -3.25 -0.88
CA ARG A 45 6.26 -2.20 0.11
C ARG A 45 7.03 -1.01 -0.47
N LEU A 46 7.99 -1.25 -1.37
CA LEU A 46 8.77 -0.19 -1.99
C LEU A 46 7.93 0.63 -2.98
N ILE A 47 7.11 -0.05 -3.79
CA ILE A 47 6.19 0.60 -4.73
C ILE A 47 5.16 1.46 -3.97
N ALA A 48 4.57 0.91 -2.91
CA ALA A 48 3.62 1.64 -2.06
C ALA A 48 4.26 2.88 -1.40
N ARG A 49 5.53 2.80 -0.99
CA ARG A 49 6.27 3.96 -0.46
C ARG A 49 6.53 5.02 -1.52
N ALA A 50 6.85 4.63 -2.76
CA ALA A 50 7.02 5.57 -3.86
C ALA A 50 5.70 6.27 -4.21
N ALA A 51 4.59 5.53 -4.25
CA ALA A 51 3.24 6.09 -4.37
C ALA A 51 2.93 7.09 -3.24
N ARG A 52 3.24 6.71 -1.99
CA ARG A 52 3.03 7.54 -0.80
C ARG A 52 3.83 8.85 -0.84
N ALA A 53 5.07 8.81 -1.33
CA ALA A 53 5.91 9.98 -1.51
C ALA A 53 5.32 10.92 -2.58
N THR A 54 4.85 10.35 -3.70
CA THR A 54 4.18 11.10 -4.77
C THR A 54 2.90 11.80 -4.28
N LEU A 55 2.09 11.09 -3.49
CA LEU A 55 0.91 11.68 -2.84
C LEU A 55 1.27 12.76 -1.81
N GLY A 56 2.39 12.59 -1.11
CA GLY A 56 2.93 13.59 -0.19
C GLY A 56 3.32 14.88 -0.91
N GLU A 57 3.91 14.76 -2.09
CA GLU A 57 4.26 15.89 -2.95
C GLU A 57 3.01 16.59 -3.50
N ALA A 58 2.03 15.83 -4.00
CA ALA A 58 0.73 16.40 -4.37
C ALA A 58 0.07 17.15 -3.20
N GLY A 59 0.10 16.57 -2.00
CA GLY A 59 -0.39 17.19 -0.77
C GLY A 59 0.42 18.42 -0.33
N ARG A 60 1.69 18.54 -0.71
CA ARG A 60 2.51 19.75 -0.50
C ARG A 60 2.04 20.87 -1.43
N LEU A 61 1.94 20.60 -2.73
CA LEU A 61 1.48 21.56 -3.74
C LEU A 61 0.11 22.13 -3.43
N LEU A 62 -0.83 21.29 -2.99
CA LEU A 62 -2.16 21.74 -2.56
C LEU A 62 -2.12 22.63 -1.32
N ARG A 63 -1.21 22.35 -0.37
CA ARG A 63 -1.07 23.17 0.83
C ARG A 63 -0.42 24.51 0.54
N GLU A 64 0.53 24.55 -0.39
CA GLU A 64 1.17 25.80 -0.85
C GLU A 64 0.13 26.72 -1.45
N ASP A 65 -0.66 26.25 -2.42
CA ASP A 65 -1.71 27.08 -3.00
C ASP A 65 -2.74 27.59 -1.97
N ILE A 66 -3.14 26.76 -0.99
CA ILE A 66 -4.08 27.15 0.07
C ILE A 66 -3.45 28.08 1.13
N ARG A 67 -2.17 27.89 1.49
CA ARG A 67 -1.48 28.69 2.52
C ARG A 67 -0.92 29.99 1.97
N ASP A 68 -0.35 29.96 0.78
CA ASP A 68 0.21 31.14 0.12
C ASP A 68 -0.89 32.15 -0.14
N ALA A 69 -2.13 31.71 -0.40
CA ALA A 69 -3.31 32.58 -0.40
C ALA A 69 -3.49 33.37 0.92
N LYS A 70 -3.20 32.74 2.07
CA LYS A 70 -3.31 33.39 3.38
C LYS A 70 -2.12 34.28 3.71
N ILE A 71 -0.91 33.92 3.29
CA ILE A 71 0.28 34.76 3.50
C ILE A 71 0.19 35.99 2.61
N LEU A 72 -0.14 35.81 1.32
CA LEU A 72 -0.41 36.89 0.39
C LEU A 72 -1.53 37.81 0.91
N ALA A 73 -2.57 37.25 1.54
CA ALA A 73 -3.59 38.03 2.26
C ALA A 73 -3.03 38.94 3.34
N ALA A 74 -2.16 38.39 4.18
CA ALA A 74 -1.61 39.08 5.33
C ALA A 74 -0.62 40.17 4.88
N ASP A 75 0.26 39.85 3.94
CA ASP A 75 1.24 40.78 3.39
C ASP A 75 0.55 41.92 2.63
N ALA A 76 -0.48 41.60 1.84
CA ALA A 76 -1.35 42.56 1.20
C ALA A 76 -1.94 43.58 2.18
N LEU A 77 -2.53 43.07 3.27
CA LEU A 77 -3.14 43.88 4.32
C LEU A 77 -2.12 44.69 5.11
N ALA A 78 -0.90 44.18 5.30
CA ALA A 78 0.17 44.86 6.01
C ALA A 78 0.74 46.06 5.24
N VAL A 79 0.66 46.06 3.91
CA VAL A 79 1.15 47.16 3.06
C VAL A 79 0.14 48.32 2.97
N VAL A 80 -1.15 48.08 3.23
CA VAL A 80 -2.22 49.09 3.14
C VAL A 80 -1.94 50.35 3.98
N PRO A 81 -1.51 50.26 5.26
CA PRO A 81 -1.19 51.45 6.05
C PRO A 81 0.04 52.21 5.55
N ALA A 82 1.02 51.52 4.95
CA ALA A 82 2.27 52.15 4.49
C ALA A 82 2.12 52.93 3.18
N LEU A 83 1.09 52.63 2.39
CA LEU A 83 0.80 53.32 1.12
C LEU A 83 -0.08 54.57 1.28
N ASN A 84 -0.66 54.80 2.47
CA ASN A 84 -1.58 55.91 2.75
C ASN A 84 -0.98 57.32 2.54
N ASP A 85 0.35 57.45 2.38
CA ASP A 85 1.01 58.76 2.30
C ASP A 85 0.97 59.43 0.92
N ARG A 86 0.67 58.70 -0.18
CA ARG A 86 0.76 59.26 -1.55
C ARG A 86 -0.59 59.54 -2.21
N ASP A 87 -1.54 58.60 -2.10
CA ASP A 87 -2.91 58.72 -2.57
C ASP A 87 -3.77 57.70 -1.79
N PRO A 88 -4.49 58.14 -0.75
CA PRO A 88 -5.29 57.25 0.09
C PRO A 88 -6.35 56.47 -0.71
N GLN A 89 -6.91 57.07 -1.76
CA GLN A 89 -8.03 56.47 -2.50
C GLN A 89 -7.55 55.41 -3.48
N ALA A 90 -6.47 55.69 -4.24
CA ALA A 90 -5.84 54.68 -5.10
C ALA A 90 -5.27 53.52 -4.28
N THR A 91 -4.70 53.83 -3.10
CA THR A 91 -4.21 52.83 -2.15
C THR A 91 -5.33 51.94 -1.63
N LEU A 92 -6.46 52.51 -1.20
CA LEU A 92 -7.63 51.76 -0.75
C LEU A 92 -8.19 50.88 -1.88
N ALA A 93 -8.22 51.38 -3.13
CA ALA A 93 -8.69 50.62 -4.28
C ALA A 93 -7.77 49.44 -4.61
N ALA A 94 -6.45 49.65 -4.64
CA ALA A 94 -5.47 48.58 -4.86
C ALA A 94 -5.49 47.56 -3.71
N ALA A 95 -5.59 48.02 -2.47
CA ALA A 95 -5.79 47.17 -1.30
C ALA A 95 -7.08 46.36 -1.40
N ALA A 96 -8.19 46.98 -1.81
CA ALA A 96 -9.47 46.31 -2.01
C ALA A 96 -9.40 45.29 -3.15
N GLU A 97 -8.69 45.57 -4.25
CA GLU A 97 -8.46 44.63 -5.35
C GLU A 97 -7.59 43.46 -4.92
N LEU A 98 -6.55 43.71 -4.12
CA LEU A 98 -5.66 42.69 -3.57
C LEU A 98 -6.36 41.83 -2.52
N VAL A 99 -7.14 42.44 -1.62
CA VAL A 99 -8.06 41.75 -0.71
C VAL A 99 -9.09 40.98 -1.53
N ALA A 100 -9.68 41.56 -2.56
CA ALA A 100 -10.64 40.86 -3.41
C ALA A 100 -10.00 39.70 -4.18
N SER A 101 -8.73 39.78 -4.58
CA SER A 101 -8.00 38.71 -5.28
C SER A 101 -7.62 37.59 -4.31
N VAL A 102 -7.18 37.92 -3.10
CA VAL A 102 -6.95 37.00 -2.00
C VAL A 102 -8.24 36.27 -1.58
N PHE A 103 -9.34 37.02 -1.39
CA PHE A 103 -10.66 36.51 -1.07
C PHE A 103 -11.49 36.14 -2.32
N SER A 104 -10.86 36.11 -3.50
CA SER A 104 -11.50 35.58 -4.72
C SER A 104 -11.58 34.06 -4.64
N GLU A 105 -10.82 33.46 -3.72
CA GLU A 105 -10.61 32.02 -3.59
C GLU A 105 -10.02 31.41 -4.88
N ALA A 106 -9.47 32.22 -5.78
CA ALA A 106 -8.69 31.73 -6.91
C ALA A 106 -7.36 31.16 -6.39
N PRO A 107 -6.84 30.10 -7.04
CA PRO A 107 -5.48 29.64 -6.76
C PRO A 107 -4.49 30.79 -6.89
N VAL A 108 -3.57 30.93 -5.94
CA VAL A 108 -2.45 31.88 -6.07
C VAL A 108 -1.51 31.40 -7.16
N LEU A 109 -1.36 30.07 -7.29
CA LEU A 109 -0.58 29.40 -8.31
C LEU A 109 -1.52 28.52 -9.15
N PRO A 110 -2.16 29.05 -10.20
CA PRO A 110 -3.14 28.30 -11.00
C PRO A 110 -2.63 26.96 -11.56
N GLY A 111 -1.30 26.78 -11.70
CA GLY A 111 -0.69 25.52 -12.11
C GLY A 111 -0.48 24.48 -11.00
N ALA A 112 -0.42 24.89 -9.72
CA ALA A 112 -0.05 24.00 -8.61
C ALA A 112 -1.11 22.93 -8.32
N ILE A 113 -2.40 23.31 -8.34
CA ILE A 113 -3.49 22.33 -8.17
C ILE A 113 -3.51 21.34 -9.34
N GLY A 114 -3.36 21.83 -10.57
CA GLY A 114 -3.29 20.97 -11.76
C GLY A 114 -2.16 19.95 -11.65
N ALA A 115 -0.94 20.42 -11.37
CA ALA A 115 0.21 19.56 -11.15
C ALA A 115 0.01 18.55 -10.02
N ALA A 116 -0.61 18.96 -8.90
CA ALA A 116 -0.95 18.05 -7.82
C ALA A 116 -1.91 16.94 -8.28
N MET A 117 -2.90 17.27 -9.10
CA MET A 117 -3.86 16.28 -9.60
C MET A 117 -3.27 15.37 -10.66
N ASP A 118 -2.32 15.85 -11.48
CA ASP A 118 -1.55 15.00 -12.39
C ASP A 118 -0.72 13.97 -11.61
N LEU A 119 -0.10 14.37 -10.49
CA LEU A 119 0.60 13.46 -9.58
C LEU A 119 -0.35 12.44 -8.92
N VAL A 120 -1.55 12.87 -8.51
CA VAL A 120 -2.55 11.92 -7.97
C VAL A 120 -3.01 10.96 -9.06
N ALA A 121 -3.30 11.45 -10.27
CA ALA A 121 -3.69 10.64 -11.42
C ALA A 121 -2.63 9.59 -11.77
N SER A 122 -1.34 9.95 -11.76
CA SER A 122 -0.26 9.01 -12.05
C SER A 122 -0.18 7.87 -11.03
N VAL A 123 -0.59 8.11 -9.77
CA VAL A 123 -0.52 7.11 -8.69
C VAL A 123 -1.56 6.00 -8.85
N TYR A 124 -2.78 6.30 -9.31
CA TYR A 124 -3.87 5.33 -9.46
C TYR A 124 -4.17 4.94 -10.92
N ALA A 125 -3.41 5.46 -11.88
CA ALA A 125 -3.63 5.28 -13.33
C ALA A 125 -3.96 3.82 -13.68
N VAL A 126 -5.04 3.64 -14.43
CA VAL A 126 -5.49 2.33 -14.90
C VAL A 126 -5.01 2.16 -16.35
N PRO A 127 -4.41 1.02 -16.72
CA PRO A 127 -4.01 0.78 -18.10
C PRO A 127 -5.24 0.70 -19.03
N PRO A 128 -5.08 1.03 -20.32
CA PRO A 128 -3.95 1.74 -20.96
C PRO A 128 -4.06 3.28 -20.78
N PRO A 129 -2.96 4.07 -20.97
CA PRO A 129 -1.63 3.68 -21.47
C PRO A 129 -0.57 3.39 -20.39
N ALA A 130 -0.85 3.66 -19.11
CA ALA A 130 0.09 3.47 -18.02
C ALA A 130 -0.60 2.82 -16.81
N THR A 131 0.15 1.97 -16.10
CA THR A 131 -0.28 1.38 -14.83
C THR A 131 0.34 2.19 -13.70
N GLY A 132 -0.50 2.80 -12.88
CA GLY A 132 -0.05 3.52 -11.69
C GLY A 132 0.46 2.54 -10.62
N PRO A 133 1.37 2.98 -9.75
CA PRO A 133 1.97 2.13 -8.71
C PRO A 133 0.94 1.47 -7.77
N LEU A 134 -0.24 2.07 -7.53
CA LEU A 134 -1.28 1.41 -6.74
C LEU A 134 -1.93 0.23 -7.47
N GLN A 135 -2.08 0.31 -8.79
CA GLN A 135 -2.57 -0.82 -9.58
C GLN A 135 -1.53 -1.93 -9.65
N GLU A 136 -0.24 -1.56 -9.82
CA GLU A 136 0.86 -2.52 -9.77
C GLU A 136 0.91 -3.27 -8.42
N VAL A 137 0.75 -2.55 -7.30
CA VAL A 137 0.64 -3.16 -5.97
C VAL A 137 -0.55 -4.11 -5.88
N ARG A 138 -1.70 -3.77 -6.47
CA ARG A 138 -2.89 -4.63 -6.47
C ARG A 138 -2.62 -5.94 -7.21
N ASP A 139 -2.04 -5.85 -8.39
CA ASP A 139 -1.77 -7.02 -9.23
C ASP A 139 -0.70 -7.92 -8.59
N LEU A 140 0.32 -7.33 -7.96
CA LEU A 140 1.33 -8.06 -7.19
C LEU A 140 0.75 -8.73 -5.93
N LEU A 141 -0.19 -8.08 -5.23
CA LEU A 141 -0.88 -8.71 -4.10
C LEU A 141 -1.69 -9.93 -4.52
N GLY A 142 -2.35 -9.88 -5.69
CA GLY A 142 -3.01 -11.05 -6.27
C GLY A 142 -2.03 -12.20 -6.52
N THR A 143 -0.88 -11.91 -7.15
CA THR A 143 0.17 -12.91 -7.40
C THR A 143 0.72 -13.51 -6.10
N VAL A 144 0.96 -12.66 -5.08
CA VAL A 144 1.40 -13.10 -3.75
C VAL A 144 0.38 -14.02 -3.10
N SER A 145 -0.92 -13.71 -3.23
CA SER A 145 -2.00 -14.55 -2.70
C SER A 145 -1.99 -15.94 -3.34
N ASP A 146 -1.88 -16.02 -4.67
CA ASP A 146 -1.84 -17.28 -5.40
C ASP A 146 -0.63 -18.14 -5.02
N TYR A 147 0.55 -17.53 -4.90
CA TYR A 147 1.76 -18.22 -4.46
C TYR A 147 1.69 -18.65 -2.98
N HIS A 148 1.09 -17.83 -2.11
CA HIS A 148 0.88 -18.21 -0.72
C HIS A 148 -0.10 -19.38 -0.58
N ASP A 149 -1.12 -19.46 -1.44
CA ASP A 149 -2.00 -20.63 -1.47
C ASP A 149 -1.30 -21.89 -2.00
N ARG A 150 -0.49 -21.76 -3.07
CA ARG A 150 0.35 -22.86 -3.55
C ARG A 150 1.26 -23.42 -2.47
N ALA A 151 1.97 -22.55 -1.73
CA ALA A 151 2.86 -22.98 -0.65
C ALA A 151 2.12 -23.77 0.44
N ARG A 152 0.87 -23.39 0.74
CA ARG A 152 0.01 -24.14 1.66
C ARG A 152 -0.31 -25.52 1.16
N ASN A 153 -0.70 -25.64 -0.10
CA ASN A 153 -1.06 -26.95 -0.65
C ASN A 153 0.16 -27.88 -0.63
N LEU A 154 1.33 -27.39 -1.06
CA LEU A 154 2.58 -28.13 -0.98
C LEU A 154 2.89 -28.58 0.45
N PHE A 155 2.83 -27.67 1.43
CA PHE A 155 3.17 -28.02 2.81
C PHE A 155 2.14 -28.96 3.46
N ALA A 156 0.85 -28.77 3.18
CA ALA A 156 -0.20 -29.65 3.65
C ALA A 156 -0.05 -31.08 3.10
N ASP A 157 0.35 -31.22 1.83
CA ASP A 157 0.53 -32.52 1.17
C ASP A 157 1.72 -33.30 1.75
N CYS A 158 2.83 -32.62 2.07
CA CYS A 158 4.02 -33.28 2.63
C CYS A 158 3.97 -33.49 4.15
N ARG A 159 3.13 -32.73 4.87
CA ARG A 159 3.03 -32.71 6.33
C ARG A 159 3.04 -34.11 7.00
N PRO A 160 2.20 -35.08 6.60
CA PRO A 160 2.12 -36.37 7.30
C PRO A 160 3.43 -37.16 7.24
N TYR A 161 4.15 -37.05 6.13
CA TYR A 161 5.42 -37.75 5.90
C TYR A 161 6.60 -37.09 6.62
N LEU A 162 6.45 -35.84 7.07
CA LEU A 162 7.42 -35.13 7.91
C LEU A 162 7.15 -35.33 9.41
N GLY A 163 6.23 -36.22 9.78
CA GLY A 163 5.87 -36.48 11.17
C GLY A 163 5.11 -35.33 11.84
N ILE A 164 4.48 -34.44 11.06
CA ILE A 164 3.70 -33.34 11.59
C ILE A 164 2.23 -33.77 11.69
N GLU A 165 1.74 -33.84 12.91
CA GLU A 165 0.35 -34.16 13.21
C GLU A 165 -0.58 -32.96 12.99
N GLU A 166 -1.83 -33.22 12.60
CA GLU A 166 -2.83 -32.18 12.34
C GLU A 166 -3.25 -31.40 13.59
N GLU A 167 -3.20 -32.03 14.75
CA GLU A 167 -3.49 -31.40 16.03
C GLU A 167 -2.21 -31.09 16.82
N GLY A 168 -1.05 -31.19 16.16
CA GLY A 168 0.26 -30.94 16.76
C GLY A 168 0.64 -29.45 16.79
N GLU A 169 1.48 -29.09 17.75
CA GLU A 169 1.95 -27.71 17.97
C GLU A 169 2.56 -27.07 16.71
N THR A 170 3.33 -27.84 15.93
CA THR A 170 3.96 -27.37 14.68
C THR A 170 2.92 -26.95 13.64
N TRP A 171 1.86 -27.75 13.46
CA TRP A 171 0.80 -27.44 12.51
C TRP A 171 -0.08 -26.29 12.98
N GLU A 172 -0.36 -26.22 14.28
CA GLU A 172 -1.09 -25.09 14.88
C GLU A 172 -0.30 -23.78 14.70
N ALA A 173 0.99 -23.78 14.98
CA ALA A 173 1.86 -22.63 14.79
C ALA A 173 1.90 -22.17 13.33
N TRP A 174 2.02 -23.12 12.39
CA TRP A 174 2.03 -22.82 10.96
C TRP A 174 0.68 -22.22 10.51
N THR A 175 -0.42 -22.84 10.93
CA THR A 175 -1.79 -22.38 10.63
C THR A 175 -2.06 -21.00 11.23
N SER A 176 -1.54 -20.70 12.42
CA SER A 176 -1.62 -19.40 13.06
C SER A 176 -0.89 -18.33 12.25
N HIS A 177 0.37 -18.56 11.87
CA HIS A 177 1.12 -17.65 11.00
C HIS A 177 0.41 -17.41 9.67
N ARG A 178 -0.06 -18.48 9.02
CA ARG A 178 -0.84 -18.38 7.78
C ARG A 178 -2.09 -17.54 7.95
N SER A 179 -2.87 -17.78 9.01
CA SER A 179 -4.08 -17.01 9.29
C SER A 179 -3.79 -15.53 9.46
N GLN A 180 -2.70 -15.19 10.16
CA GLN A 180 -2.25 -13.80 10.30
C GLN A 180 -1.81 -13.20 8.95
N ALA A 181 -1.09 -13.95 8.11
CA ALA A 181 -0.70 -13.48 6.78
C ALA A 181 -1.94 -13.19 5.91
N LEU A 182 -2.95 -14.05 5.93
CA LEU A 182 -4.20 -13.88 5.18
C LEU A 182 -5.00 -12.67 5.67
N LEU A 183 -5.18 -12.51 6.99
CA LEU A 183 -5.88 -11.36 7.56
C LEU A 183 -5.21 -10.03 7.18
N ASN A 184 -3.88 -9.97 7.22
CA ASN A 184 -3.15 -8.80 6.79
C ASN A 184 -3.21 -8.60 5.26
N GLY A 185 -3.26 -9.67 4.47
CA GLY A 185 -3.50 -9.61 3.03
C GLY A 185 -4.84 -8.97 2.69
N TYR A 186 -5.92 -9.45 3.30
CA TYR A 186 -7.26 -8.87 3.13
C TYR A 186 -7.30 -7.41 3.61
N ALA A 187 -6.65 -7.10 4.74
CA ALA A 187 -6.54 -5.72 5.20
C ALA A 187 -5.82 -4.84 4.16
N ALA A 188 -4.69 -5.28 3.62
CA ALA A 188 -3.94 -4.55 2.60
C ALA A 188 -4.80 -4.32 1.35
N GLU A 189 -5.49 -5.34 0.85
CA GLU A 189 -6.35 -5.23 -0.34
C GLU A 189 -7.51 -4.24 -0.14
N MET A 190 -8.23 -4.34 0.98
CA MET A 190 -9.35 -3.44 1.30
C MET A 190 -8.88 -1.98 1.39
N ARG A 191 -7.76 -1.74 2.07
CA ARG A 191 -7.14 -0.41 2.22
C ARG A 191 -6.66 0.13 0.88
N LEU A 192 -6.05 -0.71 0.05
CA LEU A 192 -5.58 -0.34 -1.29
C LEU A 192 -6.74 0.06 -2.21
N ASN A 193 -7.81 -0.74 -2.25
CA ASN A 193 -8.99 -0.46 -3.05
C ASN A 193 -9.63 0.87 -2.63
N ARG A 194 -9.66 1.16 -1.32
CA ARG A 194 -10.11 2.46 -0.82
C ARG A 194 -9.18 3.60 -1.24
N ALA A 195 -7.86 3.44 -1.13
CA ALA A 195 -6.90 4.45 -1.57
C ALA A 195 -7.05 4.78 -3.06
N ILE A 196 -7.21 3.76 -3.92
CA ILE A 196 -7.45 3.92 -5.36
C ILE A 196 -8.75 4.69 -5.60
N TRP A 197 -9.83 4.31 -4.91
CA TRP A 197 -11.12 4.96 -5.06
C TRP A 197 -11.07 6.44 -4.65
N GLU A 198 -10.47 6.75 -3.49
CA GLU A 198 -10.32 8.11 -2.96
C GLU A 198 -9.44 8.97 -3.88
N ALA A 199 -8.34 8.42 -4.41
CA ALA A 199 -7.48 9.12 -5.37
C ALA A 199 -8.25 9.47 -6.66
N GLY A 200 -9.07 8.54 -7.15
CA GLY A 200 -10.00 8.81 -8.25
C GLY A 200 -11.05 9.88 -7.92
N GLN A 201 -11.54 9.94 -6.67
CA GLN A 201 -12.44 11.01 -6.23
C GLN A 201 -11.75 12.38 -6.21
N ALA A 202 -10.49 12.46 -5.75
CA ALA A 202 -9.72 13.71 -5.73
C ALA A 202 -9.65 14.34 -7.12
N VAL A 203 -9.27 13.57 -8.14
CA VAL A 203 -9.18 14.04 -9.53
C VAL A 203 -10.56 14.42 -10.10
N ARG A 204 -11.61 13.65 -9.78
CA ARG A 204 -12.99 14.01 -10.19
C ARG A 204 -13.43 15.35 -9.63
N VAL A 205 -13.23 15.57 -8.32
CA VAL A 205 -13.55 16.85 -7.66
C VAL A 205 -12.83 17.99 -8.35
N HIS A 206 -11.54 17.84 -8.68
CA HIS A 206 -10.80 18.87 -9.41
C HIS A 206 -11.32 19.12 -10.83
N ARG A 207 -11.68 18.08 -11.60
CA ARG A 207 -12.20 18.26 -12.96
C ARG A 207 -13.52 19.05 -12.97
N PHE A 208 -14.40 18.81 -12.00
CA PHE A 208 -15.64 19.58 -11.87
C PHE A 208 -15.37 21.07 -11.63
N TYR A 209 -14.25 21.42 -10.96
CA TYR A 209 -13.84 22.81 -10.77
C TYR A 209 -13.33 23.52 -12.02
N GLN A 210 -12.68 22.82 -12.95
CA GLN A 210 -12.17 23.45 -14.17
C GLN A 210 -13.30 23.91 -15.12
N VAL A 211 -14.45 23.25 -15.09
CA VAL A 211 -15.53 23.43 -16.08
C VAL A 211 -16.49 24.57 -15.74
N GLY A 212 -16.53 25.05 -14.48
CA GLY A 212 -17.41 26.15 -14.10
C GLY A 212 -16.82 27.02 -13.01
N SER A 213 -16.95 28.36 -13.13
CA SER A 213 -16.59 29.26 -12.04
C SER A 213 -17.50 28.96 -10.83
N PRO A 214 -16.99 28.43 -9.71
CA PRO A 214 -17.84 28.21 -8.56
C PRO A 214 -18.29 29.58 -8.03
N ARG A 215 -19.55 29.68 -7.61
CA ARG A 215 -20.00 30.79 -6.75
C ARG A 215 -19.03 30.89 -5.55
N ARG A 216 -18.71 32.13 -5.14
CA ARG A 216 -17.86 32.45 -3.96
C ARG A 216 -18.22 31.55 -2.76
N GLY A 217 -17.23 31.02 -2.04
CA GLY A 217 -17.39 30.08 -0.92
C GLY A 217 -17.36 28.59 -1.29
N ARG A 218 -17.70 28.22 -2.55
CA ARG A 218 -17.60 26.82 -2.98
C ARG A 218 -16.17 26.36 -3.23
N ARG A 219 -15.26 27.26 -3.64
CA ARG A 219 -13.84 26.90 -3.86
C ARG A 219 -13.15 26.50 -2.57
N MET A 220 -13.27 27.31 -1.52
CA MET A 220 -12.68 26.96 -0.22
C MET A 220 -13.25 25.65 0.34
N LYS A 221 -14.58 25.44 0.23
CA LYS A 221 -15.22 24.22 0.72
C LYS A 221 -14.68 22.95 0.06
N GLU A 222 -14.52 22.93 -1.27
CA GLU A 222 -14.03 21.71 -1.93
C GLU A 222 -12.50 21.65 -2.04
N ALA A 223 -11.75 22.75 -1.87
CA ALA A 223 -10.32 22.70 -1.52
C ALA A 223 -10.10 22.02 -0.16
N TRP A 224 -10.96 22.30 0.82
CA TRP A 224 -10.95 21.60 2.10
C TRP A 224 -11.32 20.12 1.95
N LYS A 225 -12.34 19.81 1.13
CA LYS A 225 -12.68 18.42 0.76
C LYS A 225 -11.50 17.71 0.10
N LEU A 226 -10.80 18.35 -0.83
CA LEU A 226 -9.63 17.79 -1.50
C LEU A 226 -8.50 17.51 -0.50
N LYS A 227 -8.27 18.42 0.44
CA LYS A 227 -7.30 18.22 1.53
C LYS A 227 -7.70 17.01 2.41
N GLU A 228 -8.98 16.85 2.72
CA GLU A 228 -9.47 15.70 3.47
C GLU A 228 -9.29 14.39 2.70
N ILE A 229 -9.68 14.35 1.43
CA ILE A 229 -9.49 13.18 0.56
C ILE A 229 -8.00 12.82 0.48
N MET A 230 -7.11 13.79 0.24
CA MET A 230 -5.67 13.55 0.17
C MET A 230 -5.11 12.98 1.46
N ARG A 231 -5.56 13.49 2.61
CA ARG A 231 -5.21 12.91 3.92
C ARG A 231 -5.65 11.45 4.00
N THR A 232 -6.89 11.16 3.64
CA THR A 232 -7.43 9.79 3.65
C THR A 232 -6.64 8.88 2.70
N VAL A 233 -6.39 9.25 1.44
CA VAL A 233 -5.59 8.43 0.51
C VAL A 233 -4.22 8.10 1.12
N MET A 234 -3.54 9.08 1.71
CA MET A 234 -2.24 8.87 2.35
C MET A 234 -2.33 7.91 3.54
N GLU A 235 -3.34 8.07 4.42
CA GLU A 235 -3.58 7.19 5.57
C GLU A 235 -3.89 5.75 5.13
N GLU A 236 -4.67 5.58 4.06
CA GLU A 236 -4.99 4.27 3.51
C GLU A 236 -3.73 3.60 2.92
N VAL A 237 -2.87 4.34 2.20
CA VAL A 237 -1.59 3.80 1.72
C VAL A 237 -0.63 3.47 2.87
N ASP A 238 -0.59 4.30 3.92
CA ASP A 238 0.21 4.02 5.12
C ASP A 238 -0.28 2.72 5.81
N ALA A 239 -1.59 2.47 5.83
CA ALA A 239 -2.17 1.22 6.32
C ALA A 239 -1.82 0.01 5.44
N VAL A 240 -1.80 0.15 4.11
CA VAL A 240 -1.31 -0.91 3.19
C VAL A 240 0.14 -1.26 3.50
N ILE A 241 1.01 -0.25 3.67
CA ILE A 241 2.42 -0.46 3.99
C ILE A 241 2.58 -1.23 5.31
N ALA A 242 1.81 -0.87 6.34
CA ALA A 242 1.83 -1.56 7.62
C ALA A 242 1.36 -3.01 7.50
N ALA A 243 0.24 -3.25 6.82
CA ALA A 243 -0.31 -4.58 6.59
C ALA A 243 0.69 -5.49 5.85
N VAL A 244 1.32 -5.00 4.77
CA VAL A 244 2.36 -5.72 4.02
C VAL A 244 3.57 -6.07 4.89
N VAL A 245 3.96 -5.19 5.81
CA VAL A 245 5.03 -5.48 6.79
C VAL A 245 4.62 -6.61 7.73
N HIS A 246 3.39 -6.59 8.24
CA HIS A 246 2.88 -7.67 9.10
C HIS A 246 2.74 -9.01 8.36
N MET A 247 2.24 -9.00 7.12
CA MET A 247 2.24 -10.20 6.25
C MET A 247 3.65 -10.80 6.14
N ARG A 248 4.66 -9.96 5.87
CA ARG A 248 6.03 -10.42 5.71
C ARG A 248 6.60 -11.07 6.97
N TYR A 249 6.23 -10.59 8.16
CA TYR A 249 6.60 -11.23 9.43
C TYR A 249 5.91 -12.58 9.60
N SER A 250 4.62 -12.69 9.27
CA SER A 250 3.89 -13.95 9.31
C SER A 250 4.47 -15.00 8.35
N ILE A 251 4.75 -14.61 7.10
CA ILE A 251 5.40 -15.48 6.11
C ILE A 251 6.79 -15.93 6.57
N ALA A 252 7.55 -15.07 7.25
CA ALA A 252 8.83 -15.47 7.82
C ALA A 252 8.69 -16.55 8.91
N GLY A 253 7.60 -16.51 9.69
CA GLY A 253 7.25 -17.59 10.63
C GLY A 253 6.93 -18.90 9.92
N GLU A 254 6.14 -18.86 8.84
CA GLU A 254 5.87 -20.05 8.01
C GLU A 254 7.16 -20.65 7.43
N ILE A 255 8.06 -19.82 6.89
CA ILE A 255 9.37 -20.26 6.36
C ILE A 255 10.19 -20.99 7.43
N GLN A 256 10.24 -20.44 8.65
CA GLN A 256 11.02 -21.04 9.73
C GLN A 256 10.48 -22.43 10.09
N ILE A 257 9.17 -22.59 10.18
CA ILE A 257 8.53 -23.88 10.48
C ILE A 257 8.83 -24.92 9.39
N VAL A 258 8.74 -24.54 8.12
CA VAL A 258 9.05 -25.43 7.00
C VAL A 258 10.53 -25.88 7.06
N ARG A 259 11.44 -24.96 7.37
CA ARG A 259 12.88 -25.27 7.53
C ARG A 259 13.14 -26.22 8.68
N ASP A 260 12.51 -26.00 9.82
CA ASP A 260 12.66 -26.85 11.00
C ASP A 260 12.13 -28.26 10.72
N ALA A 261 11.01 -28.38 9.99
CA ALA A 261 10.46 -29.66 9.55
C ALA A 261 11.40 -30.41 8.58
N ILE A 262 11.97 -29.71 7.60
CA ILE A 262 12.99 -30.27 6.68
C ILE A 262 14.20 -30.75 7.46
N HIS A 263 14.67 -29.97 8.44
CA HIS A 263 15.82 -30.33 9.24
C HIS A 263 15.56 -31.54 10.14
N ALA A 264 14.39 -31.61 10.78
CA ALA A 264 13.99 -32.72 11.63
C ALA A 264 13.86 -34.03 10.83
N ALA A 265 13.35 -33.98 9.59
CA ALA A 265 13.25 -35.16 8.72
C ALA A 265 14.61 -35.70 8.24
N ALA A 266 15.69 -34.92 8.38
CA ALA A 266 17.04 -35.31 8.00
C ALA A 266 17.87 -35.91 9.15
N LEU A 267 17.35 -35.90 10.39
CA LEU A 267 17.97 -36.48 11.59
C LEU A 267 17.56 -37.93 11.80
#